data_AF-A0A8I0FAZ4-F1
#
_entry.id   AF-A0A8I0FAZ4-F1
#
_cell.length_a   1.000
_cell.length_b   1.000
_cell.length_c   1.000
_cell.angle_alpha   90.00
_cell.angle_beta   90.00
_cell.angle_gamma   90.00
#
_symmetry.space_group_name_H-M   'P 1'
#
loop_
_entity.id
_entity.type
_entity.pdbx_description
1 polymer ?
#
loop_
_entity_poly.entity_id
_entity_poly.type
_entity_poly.pdbx_seq_one_letter_code
_entity_poly.pdbx_strand_id
1 'polypeptide(L)'
;MKTPIPKTKMDELGSLINGFKPFEVLSEFNYVRCMRLLDSSKQTAPKDLWHVMKGLIELNANNLSEANEAALYVLKHSNNFSCLRNAIYIFNHTFDFDNVCKTTDKIVKLIELQKMDSKGILPRDLGLIFLLNGELWAKDSSFYSEAVFNNSFDHHTVLADINDRLDISENDFKKISSIIKNTVLKNNARVLN
;
A
#
# COMPACT_ATOMS: atom_id res chain seq x y z
N MET A 1 -29.23 -22.79 -17.06
CA MET A 1 -27.82 -22.37 -16.91
C MET A 1 -27.77 -20.86 -17.05
N LYS A 2 -27.21 -20.11 -16.09
CA LYS A 2 -27.05 -18.65 -16.24
C LYS A 2 -26.01 -18.37 -17.32
N THR A 3 -26.34 -17.52 -18.28
CA THR A 3 -25.43 -17.06 -19.34
C THR A 3 -24.20 -16.42 -18.68
N PRO A 4 -22.96 -16.75 -19.10
CA PRO A 4 -21.77 -16.12 -18.52
C PRO A 4 -21.82 -14.61 -18.75
N ILE A 5 -21.59 -13.83 -17.69
CA ILE A 5 -21.47 -12.38 -17.82
C ILE A 5 -20.18 -12.09 -18.62
N PRO A 6 -20.23 -11.28 -19.69
CA PRO A 6 -19.04 -10.91 -20.44
C PRO A 6 -18.01 -10.24 -19.54
N LYS A 7 -16.74 -10.67 -19.61
CA LYS A 7 -15.66 -10.02 -18.87
C LYS A 7 -15.48 -8.58 -19.35
N THR A 8 -15.45 -7.65 -18.41
CA THR A 8 -15.11 -6.25 -18.69
C THR A 8 -13.60 -6.13 -18.98
N LYS A 9 -13.20 -4.98 -19.55
CA LYS A 9 -11.77 -4.67 -19.73
C LYS A 9 -11.01 -4.58 -18.40
N MET A 10 -11.70 -4.19 -17.33
CA MET A 10 -11.13 -4.18 -15.99
C MET A 10 -10.92 -5.60 -15.45
N ASP A 11 -11.82 -6.54 -15.75
CA ASP A 11 -11.65 -7.95 -15.37
C ASP A 11 -10.47 -8.60 -16.12
N GLU A 12 -10.29 -8.25 -17.40
CA GLU A 12 -9.12 -8.67 -18.18
C GLU A 12 -7.83 -8.10 -17.56
N LEU A 13 -7.81 -6.81 -17.23
CA LEU A 13 -6.67 -6.16 -16.61
C LEU A 13 -6.32 -6.77 -15.25
N GLY A 14 -7.32 -6.98 -14.38
CA GLY A 14 -7.12 -7.62 -13.09
C GLY A 14 -6.56 -9.04 -13.21
N SER A 15 -6.99 -9.79 -14.23
CA SER A 15 -6.43 -11.12 -14.52
C SER A 15 -4.96 -11.05 -14.92
N LEU A 16 -4.54 -10.05 -15.70
CA LEU A 16 -3.15 -9.84 -16.08
C LEU A 16 -2.29 -9.47 -14.88
N ILE A 17 -2.74 -8.50 -14.07
CA ILE A 17 -2.00 -8.01 -12.89
C ILE A 17 -1.79 -9.15 -11.88
N ASN A 18 -2.83 -9.96 -11.62
CA ASN A 18 -2.72 -11.12 -10.74
C ASN A 18 -1.76 -12.21 -11.27
N GLY A 19 -1.45 -12.19 -12.56
CA GLY A 19 -0.49 -13.09 -13.19
C GLY A 19 0.94 -12.57 -13.21
N PHE A 20 1.20 -11.35 -12.71
CA PHE A 20 2.56 -10.82 -12.64
C PHE A 20 3.38 -11.63 -11.64
N LYS A 21 4.59 -11.99 -12.05
CA LYS A 21 5.51 -12.69 -11.18
C LYS A 21 6.11 -11.71 -10.17
N PRO A 22 6.20 -12.11 -8.88
CA PRO A 22 6.94 -11.33 -7.90
C PRO A 22 8.37 -11.07 -8.38
N PHE A 23 8.88 -9.87 -8.09
CA PHE A 23 10.28 -9.47 -8.35
C PHE A 23 10.72 -9.46 -9.82
N GLU A 24 9.78 -9.58 -10.77
CA GLU A 24 10.06 -9.34 -12.19
C GLU A 24 9.60 -7.94 -12.61
N VAL A 25 10.37 -7.32 -13.52
CA VAL A 25 9.95 -6.09 -14.19
C VAL A 25 9.08 -6.46 -15.38
N LEU A 26 7.96 -5.76 -15.51
CA LEU A 26 7.00 -5.95 -16.60
C LEU A 26 7.68 -5.66 -17.95
N SER A 27 7.56 -6.59 -18.90
CA SER A 27 8.04 -6.33 -20.27
C SER A 27 7.28 -5.17 -20.89
N GLU A 28 7.94 -4.43 -21.79
CA GLU A 28 7.33 -3.27 -22.49
C GLU A 28 6.01 -3.65 -23.18
N PHE A 29 5.97 -4.82 -23.83
CA PHE A 29 4.75 -5.34 -24.47
C PHE A 29 3.59 -5.50 -23.46
N ASN A 30 3.87 -6.10 -22.30
CA ASN A 30 2.86 -6.31 -21.27
C ASN A 30 2.45 -4.98 -20.62
N TYR A 31 3.38 -4.05 -20.43
CA TYR A 31 3.10 -2.70 -19.94
C TYR A 31 2.13 -1.96 -20.86
N VAL A 32 2.44 -1.86 -22.15
CA VAL A 32 1.59 -1.20 -23.15
C VAL A 32 0.22 -1.85 -23.21
N ARG A 33 0.15 -3.19 -23.16
CA ARG A 33 -1.13 -3.91 -23.13
C ARG A 33 -1.97 -3.52 -21.91
N CYS A 34 -1.35 -3.46 -20.72
CA CYS A 34 -2.04 -3.11 -19.49
C CYS A 34 -2.53 -1.66 -19.51
N MET A 35 -1.68 -0.72 -19.93
CA MET A 35 -2.05 0.69 -20.04
C MET A 35 -3.22 0.91 -21.02
N ARG A 36 -3.21 0.24 -22.17
CA ARG A 36 -4.32 0.30 -23.13
C ARG A 36 -5.64 -0.20 -22.54
N LEU A 37 -5.60 -1.31 -21.78
CA LEU A 37 -6.79 -1.84 -21.10
C LEU A 37 -7.28 -0.86 -20.02
N LEU A 38 -6.36 -0.31 -19.24
CA LEU A 38 -6.65 0.68 -18.21
C LEU A 38 -7.30 1.93 -18.80
N ASP A 39 -6.74 2.50 -19.87
CA ASP A 39 -7.28 3.68 -20.54
C ASP A 39 -8.68 3.42 -21.11
N SER A 40 -8.91 2.24 -21.69
CA SER A 40 -10.23 1.86 -22.20
C SER A 40 -11.31 1.77 -21.10
N SER A 41 -10.90 1.62 -19.84
CA SER A 41 -11.79 1.53 -18.69
C SER A 41 -12.01 2.87 -17.97
N LYS A 42 -11.30 3.93 -18.36
CA LYS A 42 -11.24 5.22 -17.62
C LYS A 42 -12.60 5.87 -17.36
N GLN A 43 -13.54 5.71 -18.28
CA GLN A 43 -14.88 6.32 -18.18
C GLN A 43 -15.88 5.46 -17.40
N THR A 44 -15.62 4.16 -17.24
CA THR A 44 -16.58 3.19 -16.68
C THR A 44 -16.15 2.66 -15.32
N ALA A 45 -14.85 2.64 -15.02
CA ALA A 45 -14.34 2.17 -13.74
C ALA A 45 -14.51 3.24 -12.64
N PRO A 46 -14.75 2.82 -11.38
CA PRO A 46 -14.56 3.67 -10.23
C PRO A 46 -13.16 4.29 -10.24
N LYS A 47 -13.06 5.59 -9.95
CA LYS A 47 -11.79 6.34 -10.05
C LYS A 47 -10.70 5.80 -9.13
N ASP A 48 -11.06 5.41 -7.91
CA ASP A 48 -10.11 4.82 -6.97
C ASP A 48 -9.57 3.48 -7.47
N LEU A 49 -10.44 2.61 -7.99
CA LEU A 49 -10.02 1.36 -8.64
C LEU A 49 -9.10 1.61 -9.83
N TRP A 50 -9.43 2.59 -10.68
CA TRP A 50 -8.58 2.97 -11.82
C TRP A 50 -7.18 3.39 -11.37
N HIS A 51 -7.09 4.23 -10.32
CA HIS A 51 -5.80 4.66 -9.78
C HIS A 51 -5.02 3.52 -9.10
N VAL A 52 -5.69 2.62 -8.38
CA VAL A 52 -5.04 1.42 -7.84
C VAL A 52 -4.43 0.58 -8.95
N MET A 53 -5.19 0.31 -10.02
CA MET A 53 -4.71 -0.48 -11.14
C MET A 53 -3.54 0.19 -11.85
N LYS A 54 -3.61 1.53 -12.06
CA LYS A 54 -2.47 2.31 -12.54
C LYS A 54 -1.24 2.09 -11.66
N GLY A 55 -1.40 2.28 -10.34
CA GLY A 55 -0.29 2.16 -9.40
C GLY A 55 0.36 0.77 -9.41
N LEU A 56 -0.42 -0.30 -9.52
CA LEU A 56 0.09 -1.67 -9.64
C LEU A 56 0.84 -1.90 -10.97
N ILE A 57 0.35 -1.36 -12.09
CA ILE A 57 1.04 -1.47 -13.38
C ILE A 57 2.37 -0.73 -13.35
N GLU A 58 2.37 0.53 -12.91
CA GLU A 58 3.58 1.37 -12.84
C GLU A 58 4.60 0.77 -11.89
N LEU A 59 4.16 0.24 -10.74
CA LEU A 59 5.04 -0.45 -9.80
C LEU A 59 5.74 -1.64 -10.44
N ASN A 60 5.00 -2.46 -11.19
CA ASN A 60 5.57 -3.62 -11.87
C ASN A 60 6.42 -3.24 -13.09
N ALA A 61 6.21 -2.06 -13.67
CA ALA A 61 7.08 -1.48 -14.69
C ALA A 61 8.31 -0.74 -14.11
N ASN A 62 8.50 -0.77 -12.78
CA ASN A 62 9.56 -0.06 -12.05
C ASN A 62 9.48 1.48 -12.13
N ASN A 63 8.31 2.03 -12.41
CA ASN A 63 8.02 3.46 -12.37
C ASN A 63 7.52 3.84 -10.96
N LEU A 64 8.45 3.90 -10.01
CA LEU A 64 8.10 3.97 -8.58
C LEU A 64 7.43 5.29 -8.19
N SER A 65 7.82 6.40 -8.83
CA SER A 65 7.23 7.72 -8.59
C SER A 65 5.76 7.77 -9.01
N GLU A 66 5.45 7.29 -10.21
CA GLU A 66 4.11 7.24 -10.78
C GLU A 66 3.22 6.27 -10.01
N ALA A 67 3.77 5.15 -9.55
CA ALA A 67 3.07 4.22 -8.66
C ALA A 67 2.68 4.91 -7.34
N ASN A 68 3.63 5.62 -6.72
CA ASN A 68 3.41 6.34 -5.47
C ASN A 68 2.36 7.44 -5.60
N GLU A 69 2.40 8.22 -6.70
CA GLU A 69 1.41 9.25 -6.99
C GLU A 69 -0.01 8.67 -7.14
N ALA A 70 -0.13 7.53 -7.82
CA ALA A 70 -1.40 6.84 -7.97
C ALA A 70 -1.95 6.34 -6.62
N ALA A 71 -1.09 5.81 -5.73
CA ALA A 71 -1.47 5.38 -4.39
C ALA A 71 -1.89 6.56 -3.49
N LEU A 72 -1.24 7.72 -3.61
CA LEU A 72 -1.62 8.96 -2.91
C LEU A 72 -3.05 9.40 -3.25
N TYR A 73 -3.44 9.29 -4.52
CA TYR A 73 -4.83 9.56 -4.91
C TYR A 73 -5.81 8.63 -4.18
N VAL A 74 -5.50 7.34 -4.11
CA VAL A 74 -6.35 6.32 -3.46
C VAL A 74 -6.48 6.60 -1.96
N LEU A 75 -5.35 6.87 -1.28
CA LEU A 75 -5.35 7.27 0.12
C LEU A 75 -6.27 8.47 0.36
N LYS A 76 -6.19 9.50 -0.48
CA LYS A 76 -7.01 10.72 -0.32
C LYS A 76 -8.50 10.48 -0.55
N HIS A 77 -8.87 9.64 -1.52
CA HIS A 77 -10.24 9.61 -2.05
C HIS A 77 -11.03 8.33 -1.81
N SER A 78 -10.38 7.19 -1.54
CA SER A 78 -11.08 5.91 -1.42
C SER A 78 -11.52 5.62 0.02
N ASN A 79 -12.71 5.03 0.18
CA ASN A 79 -13.14 4.38 1.41
C ASN A 79 -13.26 2.85 1.21
N ASN A 80 -12.76 2.33 0.09
CA ASN A 80 -12.80 0.90 -0.22
C ASN A 80 -11.56 0.22 0.38
N PHE A 81 -11.78 -0.72 1.31
CA PHE A 81 -10.68 -1.43 1.98
C PHE A 81 -9.73 -2.16 1.03
N SER A 82 -10.23 -2.74 -0.07
CA SER A 82 -9.36 -3.40 -1.05
C SER A 82 -8.49 -2.38 -1.79
N CYS A 83 -9.02 -1.20 -2.11
CA CYS A 83 -8.22 -0.14 -2.73
C CYS A 83 -7.17 0.40 -1.75
N LEU A 84 -7.56 0.64 -0.49
CA LEU A 84 -6.63 1.11 0.55
C LEU A 84 -5.53 0.10 0.86
N ARG A 85 -5.84 -1.21 0.90
CA ARG A 85 -4.83 -2.27 1.06
C ARG A 85 -3.84 -2.31 -0.11
N ASN A 86 -4.31 -2.14 -1.34
CA ASN A 86 -3.41 -2.06 -2.49
C ASN A 86 -2.57 -0.77 -2.47
N ALA A 87 -3.09 0.34 -1.95
CA ALA A 87 -2.28 1.54 -1.72
C ALA A 87 -1.17 1.27 -0.69
N ILE A 88 -1.46 0.58 0.43
CA ILE A 88 -0.44 0.13 1.39
C ILE A 88 0.62 -0.73 0.71
N TYR A 89 0.21 -1.68 -0.13
CA TYR A 89 1.14 -2.52 -0.89
C TYR A 89 2.10 -1.68 -1.76
N ILE A 90 1.57 -0.70 -2.50
CA ILE A 90 2.39 0.20 -3.32
C ILE A 90 3.33 1.05 -2.46
N PHE A 91 2.83 1.63 -1.36
CA PHE A 91 3.65 2.42 -0.44
C PHE A 91 4.78 1.61 0.20
N ASN A 92 4.53 0.35 0.58
CA ASN A 92 5.58 -0.54 1.07
C ASN A 92 6.69 -0.77 0.04
N HIS A 93 6.33 -0.98 -1.23
CA HIS A 93 7.30 -1.18 -2.29
C HIS A 93 8.03 0.10 -2.74
N THR A 94 7.55 1.26 -2.31
CA THR A 94 8.16 2.57 -2.58
C THR A 94 8.81 3.18 -1.32
N PHE A 95 8.83 2.42 -0.21
CA PHE A 95 9.35 2.83 1.10
C PHE A 95 8.68 4.11 1.64
N ASP A 96 7.43 4.38 1.24
CA ASP A 96 6.64 5.52 1.70
C ASP A 96 5.88 5.18 2.98
N PHE A 97 6.62 4.84 4.05
CA PHE A 97 6.05 4.33 5.30
C PHE A 97 5.13 5.33 6.00
N ASP A 98 5.37 6.64 5.84
CA ASP A 98 4.48 7.70 6.30
C ASP A 98 3.07 7.54 5.72
N ASN A 99 2.97 7.32 4.41
CA ASN A 99 1.69 7.09 3.78
C ASN A 99 1.12 5.70 4.05
N VAL A 100 1.94 4.69 4.38
CA VAL A 100 1.43 3.41 4.90
C VAL A 100 0.71 3.64 6.22
N CYS A 101 1.34 4.31 7.18
CA CYS A 101 0.75 4.61 8.49
C CYS A 101 -0.56 5.41 8.33
N LYS A 102 -0.55 6.49 7.54
CA LYS A 102 -1.77 7.27 7.24
C LYS A 102 -2.88 6.44 6.60
N THR A 103 -2.54 5.49 5.74
CA THR A 103 -3.53 4.60 5.10
C THR A 103 -4.09 3.61 6.11
N THR A 104 -3.25 3.05 6.98
CA THR A 104 -3.67 2.20 8.10
C THR A 104 -4.59 2.95 9.05
N ASP A 105 -4.25 4.19 9.45
CA ASP A 105 -5.11 5.03 10.29
C ASP A 105 -6.48 5.24 9.65
N LYS A 106 -6.51 5.47 8.34
CA LYS A 106 -7.78 5.61 7.60
C LYS A 106 -8.60 4.33 7.63
N ILE A 107 -7.97 3.16 7.45
CA ILE A 107 -8.64 1.87 7.54
C ILE A 107 -9.20 1.65 8.95
N VAL A 108 -8.40 1.90 9.99
CA VAL A 108 -8.83 1.76 11.40
C VAL A 108 -10.05 2.64 11.68
N LYS A 109 -10.01 3.93 11.30
CA LYS A 109 -11.14 4.85 11.45
C LYS A 109 -12.39 4.35 10.71
N LEU A 110 -12.23 3.78 9.51
CA LEU A 110 -13.37 3.23 8.75
C LEU A 110 -13.95 1.98 9.41
N ILE A 111 -13.11 1.09 9.96
CA ILE A 111 -13.54 -0.09 10.72
C ILE A 111 -14.36 0.32 11.94
N GLU A 112 -13.86 1.30 12.71
CA GLU A 112 -14.54 1.83 13.90
C GLU A 112 -15.88 2.47 13.55
N LEU A 113 -15.89 3.36 12.54
CA LEU A 113 -17.11 4.01 12.07
C LEU A 113 -18.17 3.02 11.58
N GLN A 114 -17.74 1.95 10.91
CA GLN A 114 -18.63 0.93 10.36
C GLN A 114 -18.91 -0.22 11.34
N LYS A 115 -18.29 -0.21 12.53
CA LYS A 115 -18.37 -1.26 13.55
C LYS A 115 -18.07 -2.66 12.98
N MET A 116 -17.04 -2.74 12.14
CA MET A 116 -16.62 -4.00 11.51
C MET A 116 -15.60 -4.75 12.37
N ASP A 117 -15.50 -6.06 12.18
CA ASP A 117 -14.37 -6.84 12.68
C ASP A 117 -13.10 -6.47 11.88
N SER A 118 -12.03 -6.15 12.59
CA SER A 118 -10.73 -5.79 11.99
C SER A 118 -10.01 -6.98 11.35
N LYS A 119 -10.39 -8.21 11.72
CA LYS A 119 -9.73 -9.44 11.27
C LYS A 119 -9.78 -9.59 9.75
N GLY A 120 -8.60 -9.62 9.12
CA GLY A 120 -8.46 -9.79 7.67
C GLY A 120 -8.66 -8.53 6.83
N ILE A 121 -8.95 -7.38 7.47
CA ILE A 121 -9.00 -6.07 6.80
C ILE A 121 -7.61 -5.40 6.85
N LEU A 122 -6.91 -5.49 7.98
CA LEU A 122 -5.57 -4.94 8.14
C LEU A 122 -4.49 -5.92 7.64
N PRO A 123 -3.41 -5.44 6.99
CA PRO A 123 -2.22 -6.25 6.72
C PRO A 123 -1.62 -6.82 8.01
N ARG A 124 -1.07 -8.05 7.97
CA ARG A 124 -0.56 -8.74 9.17
C ARG A 124 0.75 -8.14 9.72
N ASP A 125 1.62 -7.66 8.83
CA ASP A 125 2.98 -7.23 9.19
C ASP A 125 3.12 -5.71 9.31
N LEU A 126 2.21 -5.06 10.04
CA LEU A 126 2.18 -3.59 10.18
C LEU A 126 3.19 -3.05 11.19
N GLY A 127 3.54 -3.82 12.22
CA GLY A 127 4.34 -3.32 13.34
C GLY A 127 5.71 -2.77 12.90
N LEU A 128 6.42 -3.49 12.03
CA LEU A 128 7.72 -3.03 11.52
C LEU A 128 7.58 -1.70 10.78
N ILE A 129 6.49 -1.48 10.05
CA ILE A 129 6.27 -0.25 9.29
C ILE A 129 6.04 0.93 10.24
N PHE A 130 5.28 0.74 11.32
CA PHE A 130 5.13 1.75 12.36
C PHE A 130 6.47 2.10 13.00
N LEU A 131 7.31 1.11 13.30
CA LEU A 131 8.68 1.35 13.79
C LEU A 131 9.49 2.15 12.76
N LEU A 132 9.52 1.71 11.50
CA LEU A 132 10.27 2.32 10.40
C LEU A 132 9.79 3.74 10.01
N ASN A 133 8.58 4.13 10.40
CA ASN A 133 8.08 5.50 10.27
C ASN A 133 8.25 6.35 11.54
N GLY A 134 8.69 5.75 12.64
CA GLY A 134 8.78 6.41 13.94
C GLY A 134 7.44 6.73 14.59
N GLU A 135 6.45 5.88 14.39
CA GLU A 135 5.12 6.01 14.99
C GLU A 135 5.03 5.44 16.40
N LEU A 136 6.00 4.63 16.84
CA LEU A 136 6.06 4.09 18.20
C LEU A 136 6.34 5.17 19.26
N TRP A 137 6.81 6.36 18.86
CA TRP A 137 6.94 7.50 19.77
C TRP A 137 5.62 8.28 19.95
N ALA A 138 4.66 8.12 19.02
CA ALA A 138 3.39 8.83 19.03
C ALA A 138 2.31 8.01 19.73
N LYS A 139 1.95 8.40 20.97
CA LYS A 139 0.96 7.66 21.80
C LYS A 139 -0.45 7.62 21.19
N ASP A 140 -0.76 8.55 20.30
CA ASP A 140 -2.02 8.64 19.56
C ASP A 140 -1.98 7.90 18.21
N SER A 141 -0.85 7.26 17.87
CA SER A 141 -0.72 6.47 16.65
C SER A 141 -1.67 5.28 16.65
N SER A 142 -2.17 4.90 15.45
CA SER A 142 -2.99 3.69 15.31
C SER A 142 -2.24 2.41 15.64
N PHE A 143 -0.91 2.44 15.78
CA PHE A 143 -0.14 1.34 16.36
C PHE A 143 -0.75 0.87 17.69
N TYR A 144 -1.20 1.81 18.54
CA TYR A 144 -1.80 1.50 19.84
C TYR A 144 -3.31 1.20 19.79
N SER A 145 -3.93 1.18 18.60
CA SER A 145 -5.34 0.84 18.46
C SER A 145 -5.58 -0.65 18.68
N GLU A 146 -6.73 -1.00 19.27
CA GLU A 146 -7.12 -2.40 19.48
C GLU A 146 -7.14 -3.20 18.17
N ALA A 147 -7.58 -2.57 17.06
CA ALA A 147 -7.61 -3.20 15.74
C ALA A 147 -6.22 -3.62 15.25
N VAL A 148 -5.20 -2.77 15.44
CA VAL A 148 -3.82 -3.05 15.01
C VAL A 148 -3.14 -4.03 15.98
N PHE A 149 -3.36 -3.85 17.28
CA PHE A 149 -2.84 -4.73 18.33
C PHE A 149 -3.33 -6.17 18.16
N ASN A 150 -4.64 -6.37 18.00
CA ASN A 150 -5.23 -7.70 17.80
C ASN A 150 -4.78 -8.37 16.50
N ASN A 151 -4.40 -7.57 15.48
CA ASN A 151 -3.93 -8.11 14.21
C ASN A 151 -2.46 -8.55 14.25
N SER A 152 -1.66 -8.08 15.21
CA SER A 152 -0.21 -8.35 15.30
C SER A 152 0.34 -8.33 16.74
N PHE A 153 -0.36 -8.99 17.66
CA PHE A 153 -0.07 -8.99 19.11
C PHE A 153 1.39 -9.32 19.43
N ASP A 154 1.92 -10.43 18.89
CA ASP A 154 3.27 -10.91 19.19
C ASP A 154 4.38 -9.93 18.76
N HIS A 155 4.10 -9.09 17.77
CA HIS A 155 5.06 -8.12 17.26
C HIS A 155 5.06 -6.82 18.07
N HIS A 156 3.95 -6.48 18.73
CA HIS A 156 3.82 -5.18 19.42
C HIS A 156 4.79 -5.04 20.58
N THR A 157 4.91 -6.07 21.42
CA THR A 157 5.80 -6.05 22.60
C THR A 157 7.27 -6.01 22.18
N VAL A 158 7.66 -6.85 21.23
CA VAL A 158 9.02 -6.91 20.70
C VAL A 158 9.44 -5.60 20.06
N LEU A 159 8.55 -4.95 19.30
CA LEU A 159 8.86 -3.69 18.63
C LEU A 159 8.97 -2.51 19.60
N ALA A 160 8.16 -2.48 20.66
CA ALA A 160 8.30 -1.51 21.74
C ALA A 160 9.66 -1.65 22.43
N ASP A 161 10.07 -2.88 22.76
CA ASP A 161 11.39 -3.15 23.35
C ASP A 161 12.55 -2.74 22.43
N ILE A 162 12.40 -2.97 21.11
CA ILE A 162 13.37 -2.50 20.12
C ILE A 162 13.44 -0.97 20.14
N ASN A 163 12.30 -0.29 20.10
CA ASN A 163 12.21 1.17 20.08
C ASN A 163 12.89 1.80 21.30
N ASP A 164 12.69 1.24 22.49
CA ASP A 164 13.30 1.73 23.73
C ASP A 164 14.82 1.55 23.79
N ARG A 165 15.35 0.60 23.00
CA ARG A 165 16.79 0.34 22.88
C ARG A 165 17.46 1.12 21.75
N LEU A 166 16.67 1.75 20.87
CA LEU A 166 17.23 2.58 19.81
C LEU A 166 17.70 3.91 20.42
N ASP A 167 19.01 4.12 20.42
CA ASP A 167 19.63 5.39 20.81
C ASP A 167 19.54 6.41 19.66
N ILE A 168 18.31 6.75 19.26
CA ILE A 168 18.01 7.72 18.20
C ILE A 168 16.75 8.50 18.53
N SER A 169 16.73 9.80 18.20
CA SER A 169 15.53 10.61 18.36
C SER A 169 14.47 10.26 17.32
N GLU A 170 13.18 10.39 17.67
CA GLU A 170 12.06 10.23 16.73
C GLU A 170 12.26 11.08 15.46
N ASN A 171 12.70 12.33 15.64
CA ASN A 171 12.91 13.27 14.54
C ASN A 171 14.02 12.80 13.58
N ASP A 172 15.13 12.31 14.11
CA ASP A 172 16.23 11.83 13.28
C ASP A 172 15.86 10.52 12.59
N PHE A 173 15.10 9.65 13.27
CA PHE A 173 14.57 8.44 12.67
C PHE A 173 13.61 8.73 11.50
N LYS A 174 12.68 9.67 11.67
CA LYS A 174 11.77 10.15 10.60
C LYS A 174 12.54 10.76 9.43
N LYS A 175 13.61 11.52 9.69
CA LYS A 175 14.49 12.05 8.62
C LYS A 175 15.17 10.91 7.84
N ILE A 176 15.69 9.89 8.51
CA ILE A 176 16.30 8.72 7.86
C ILE A 176 15.27 8.03 6.95
N SER A 177 14.06 7.79 7.45
CA SER A 177 12.95 7.21 6.67
C SER A 177 12.64 8.03 5.42
N SER A 178 12.57 9.36 5.55
CA SER A 178 12.37 10.27 4.42
C SER A 178 13.51 10.22 3.40
N ILE A 179 14.77 10.16 3.84
CA ILE A 179 15.94 10.02 2.97
C ILE A 179 15.86 8.71 2.17
N ILE A 180 15.52 7.59 2.83
CA ILE A 180 15.38 6.28 2.19
C ILE A 180 14.32 6.34 1.10
N LYS A 181 13.11 6.80 1.43
CA LYS A 181 12.00 6.98 0.46
C LYS A 181 12.44 7.80 -0.75
N ASN A 182 13.00 8.99 -0.52
CA ASN A 182 13.40 9.88 -1.61
C ASN A 182 14.49 9.26 -2.49
N THR A 183 15.41 8.51 -1.88
CA THR A 183 16.47 7.80 -2.61
C THR A 183 15.89 6.67 -3.45
N VAL A 184 14.95 5.88 -2.91
CA VAL A 184 14.28 4.80 -3.63
C VAL A 184 13.52 5.35 -4.84
N LEU A 185 12.68 6.37 -4.63
CA LEU A 185 11.89 6.98 -5.70
C LEU A 185 12.77 7.61 -6.78
N LYS A 186 13.79 8.39 -6.38
CA LYS A 186 14.67 9.09 -7.33
C LYS A 186 15.44 8.13 -8.23
N ASN A 187 15.81 6.96 -7.73
CA ASN A 187 16.63 6.00 -8.45
C ASN A 187 15.83 4.82 -9.03
N ASN A 188 14.50 4.79 -8.87
CA ASN A 188 13.67 3.61 -9.15
C ASN A 188 14.29 2.32 -8.57
N ALA A 189 14.79 2.41 -7.34
CA ALA A 189 15.55 1.34 -6.71
C ALA A 189 14.60 0.31 -6.09
N ARG A 190 14.32 -0.76 -6.85
CA ARG A 190 13.53 -1.90 -6.40
C ARG A 190 14.43 -3.11 -6.17
N VAL A 191 14.18 -3.84 -5.09
CA VAL A 191 14.81 -5.15 -4.86
C VAL A 191 14.15 -6.15 -5.82
N LEU A 192 14.93 -6.61 -6.79
CA LEU A 192 14.62 -7.75 -7.67
C LEU A 192 15.49 -8.91 -7.15
N ASN A 193 14.87 -10.04 -6.80
CA ASN A 193 15.61 -11.22 -6.35
C ASN A 193 16.19 -11.99 -7.53
#